data_AF-A0A4Y1Z819-F1
#
_entry.id   AF-A0A4Y1Z819-F1
#
_cell.length_a   1.000
_cell.length_b   1.000
_cell.length_c   1.000
_cell.angle_alpha   90.00
_cell.angle_beta   90.00
_cell.angle_gamma   90.00
#
_symmetry.space_group_name_H-M   'P 1'
#
loop_
_entity.id
_entity.type
_entity.pdbx_description
1 polymer ?
#
loop_
_entity_poly.entity_id
_entity_poly.type
_entity_poly.pdbx_seq_one_letter_code
_entity_poly.pdbx_strand_id
1 'polypeptide(L)'
;MVGGQEDDLEAEGKLLHLEELMSIHKRKTGALIRFPVEAAAIIAEATELQTEALIRYSEHLGLAFQIGDDILDVVGDEEALGKTIGSDLANKKNTYVSLLRVDGAKEKLAQEVKQALANLKELGFEDGLLGDLARYLEKRTH
;
A
#
# COMPACT_ATOMS: atom_id res chain seq x y z
N MET A 1 7.16 0.86 11.27
CA MET A 1 7.50 -0.51 10.85
C MET A 1 7.34 -1.51 12.00
N VAL A 2 8.21 -1.50 13.02
CA VAL A 2 8.23 -2.54 14.08
C VAL A 2 6.89 -2.69 14.80
N GLY A 3 6.29 -1.59 15.31
CA GLY A 3 4.98 -1.67 15.97
C GLY A 3 3.86 -2.15 15.03
N GLY A 4 3.91 -1.83 13.74
CA GLY A 4 2.95 -2.37 12.78
C GLY A 4 3.16 -3.87 12.50
N GLN A 5 4.39 -4.37 12.61
CA GLN A 5 4.66 -5.81 12.53
C GLN A 5 4.19 -6.56 13.78
N GLU A 6 4.34 -5.94 14.96
CA GLU A 6 3.81 -6.47 16.22
C GLU A 6 2.29 -6.55 16.17
N ASP A 7 1.61 -5.47 15.76
CA ASP A 7 0.15 -5.45 15.61
C ASP A 7 -0.34 -6.50 14.59
N ASP A 8 0.40 -6.71 13.49
CA ASP A 8 0.09 -7.73 12.47
C ASP A 8 0.17 -9.15 13.04
N LEU A 9 1.17 -9.44 13.87
CA LEU A 9 1.32 -10.72 14.55
C LEU A 9 0.24 -10.92 15.61
N GLU A 10 -0.09 -9.88 16.38
CA GLU A 10 -1.17 -9.93 17.37
C GLU A 10 -2.56 -10.11 16.75
N ALA A 11 -2.73 -9.72 15.48
CA ALA A 11 -3.95 -9.89 14.72
C ALA A 11 -4.15 -11.30 14.17
N GLU A 12 -3.12 -12.16 14.18
CA GLU A 12 -3.24 -13.54 13.68
C GLU A 12 -4.30 -14.32 14.47
N GLY A 13 -5.22 -14.97 13.73
CA GLY A 13 -6.34 -15.70 14.33
C GLY A 13 -7.48 -14.84 14.88
N LYS A 14 -7.40 -13.51 14.80
CA LYS A 14 -8.51 -12.57 15.07
C LYS A 14 -9.20 -12.17 13.75
N LEU A 15 -10.46 -11.74 13.83
CA LEU A 15 -11.15 -11.12 12.70
C LEU A 15 -11.05 -9.60 12.84
N LEU A 16 -10.38 -8.94 11.90
CA LEU A 16 -10.28 -7.49 11.84
C LEU A 16 -11.34 -6.90 10.92
N HIS A 17 -11.76 -5.68 11.23
CA HIS A 17 -12.41 -4.79 10.28
C HIS A 17 -11.37 -4.18 9.33
N LEU A 18 -11.80 -3.77 8.15
CA LEU A 18 -10.93 -3.19 7.11
C LEU A 18 -10.12 -2.00 7.64
N GLU A 19 -10.72 -1.13 8.46
CA GLU A 19 -10.07 0.05 9.04
C GLU A 19 -8.92 -0.32 9.97
N GLU A 20 -9.06 -1.40 10.74
CA GLU A 20 -8.02 -1.90 11.64
C GLU A 20 -6.85 -2.45 10.82
N LEU A 21 -7.13 -3.25 9.80
CA LEU A 21 -6.10 -3.76 8.88
C LEU A 21 -5.35 -2.62 8.18
N MET A 22 -6.07 -1.61 7.68
CA MET A 22 -5.46 -0.42 7.07
C MET A 22 -4.57 0.33 8.07
N SER A 23 -5.00 0.46 9.33
CA SER A 23 -4.23 1.11 10.39
C SER A 23 -2.90 0.38 10.65
N ILE A 24 -2.93 -0.95 10.72
CA ILE A 24 -1.74 -1.81 10.85
C ILE A 24 -0.82 -1.62 9.64
N HIS A 25 -1.34 -1.74 8.43
CA HIS A 25 -0.55 -1.64 7.19
C HIS A 25 0.05 -0.25 6.97
N LYS A 26 -0.62 0.83 7.39
CA LYS A 26 -0.02 2.18 7.44
C LYS A 26 1.24 2.21 8.31
N ARG A 27 1.24 1.56 9.48
CA ARG A 27 2.40 1.53 10.39
C ARG A 27 3.47 0.54 9.98
N LYS A 28 3.08 -0.61 9.42
CA LYS A 28 3.97 -1.71 9.02
C LYS A 28 4.73 -1.37 7.74
N THR A 29 4.00 -1.22 6.64
CA THR A 29 4.53 -1.06 5.28
C THR A 29 4.54 0.41 4.86
N GLY A 30 3.44 1.12 5.10
CA GLY A 30 3.27 2.52 4.68
C GLY A 30 4.33 3.46 5.27
N ALA A 31 4.74 3.25 6.52
CA ALA A 31 5.74 4.09 7.18
C ALA A 31 7.09 4.12 6.44
N LEU A 32 7.55 2.98 5.90
CA LEU A 32 8.81 2.94 5.15
C LEU A 32 8.68 3.42 3.72
N ILE A 33 7.49 3.40 3.13
CA ILE A 33 7.22 4.00 1.82
C ILE A 33 7.12 5.53 1.95
N ARG A 34 6.54 6.03 3.05
CA ARG A 34 6.44 7.45 3.36
C ARG A 34 7.80 8.09 3.63
N PHE A 35 8.67 7.41 4.39
CA PHE A 35 9.96 7.95 4.81
C PHE A 35 10.82 8.55 3.66
N PRO A 36 11.11 7.84 2.55
CA PRO A 36 11.94 8.39 1.48
C PRO A 36 11.29 9.61 0.80
N VAL A 37 9.95 9.67 0.74
CA VAL A 37 9.23 10.82 0.19
C VAL A 37 9.37 12.03 1.10
N GLU A 38 9.18 11.84 2.41
CA GLU A 38 9.34 12.89 3.42
C GLU A 38 10.80 13.39 3.48
N ALA A 39 11.77 12.47 3.43
CA ALA A 39 13.18 12.81 3.37
C ALA A 39 13.54 13.62 2.11
N ALA A 40 13.01 13.23 0.94
CA ALA A 40 13.24 13.96 -0.30
C ALA A 40 12.63 15.37 -0.28
N ALA A 41 11.43 15.53 0.32
CA ALA A 41 10.79 16.84 0.50
C ALA A 41 11.65 17.77 1.36
N ILE A 42 12.23 17.25 2.47
CA ILE A 42 13.15 17.99 3.33
C ILE A 42 14.43 18.39 2.57
N ILE A 43 15.05 17.44 1.88
CA ILE A 43 16.30 17.68 1.12
C ILE A 43 16.09 18.73 0.01
N ALA A 44 14.93 18.70 -0.65
CA ALA A 44 14.58 19.63 -1.71
C ALA A 44 14.07 20.99 -1.21
N GLU A 45 14.01 21.20 0.11
CA GLU A 45 13.42 22.39 0.74
C GLU A 45 12.00 22.68 0.21
N ALA A 46 11.21 21.61 0.05
CA ALA A 46 9.86 21.70 -0.46
C ALA A 46 9.00 22.59 0.45
N THR A 47 8.09 23.35 -0.17
CA THR A 47 7.09 24.13 0.56
C THR A 47 6.19 23.23 1.42
N GLU A 48 5.53 23.81 2.42
CA GLU A 48 4.58 23.09 3.28
C GLU A 48 3.48 22.41 2.44
N LEU A 49 2.91 23.13 1.47
CA LEU A 49 1.90 22.60 0.53
C LEU A 49 2.42 21.38 -0.25
N GLN A 50 3.64 21.46 -0.78
CA GLN A 50 4.27 20.35 -1.49
C GLN A 50 4.51 19.16 -0.57
N THR A 51 5.02 19.42 0.64
CA THR A 51 5.33 18.39 1.63
C THR A 51 4.06 17.64 2.04
N GLU A 52 2.98 18.35 2.33
CA GLU A 52 1.70 17.73 2.71
C GLU A 52 1.11 16.88 1.58
N ALA A 53 1.10 17.39 0.35
CA ALA A 53 0.60 16.64 -0.81
C ALA A 53 1.45 15.38 -1.07
N LEU A 54 2.78 15.48 -0.93
CA LEU A 54 3.70 14.34 -1.05
C LEU A 54 3.51 13.30 0.06
N ILE A 55 3.26 13.74 1.30
CA ILE A 55 2.94 12.84 2.42
C ILE A 55 1.63 12.09 2.12
N ARG A 56 0.55 12.80 1.76
CA ARG A 56 -0.73 12.15 1.41
C ARG A 56 -0.59 11.17 0.24
N TYR A 57 0.13 11.56 -0.80
CA TYR A 57 0.50 10.67 -1.91
C TYR A 57 1.16 9.38 -1.40
N SER A 58 2.18 9.50 -0.54
CA SER A 58 2.93 8.35 -0.03
C SER A 58 2.11 7.42 0.87
N GLU A 59 1.13 7.95 1.61
CA GLU A 59 0.23 7.15 2.45
C GLU A 59 -0.70 6.28 1.60
N HIS A 60 -1.26 6.85 0.52
CA HIS A 60 -2.06 6.10 -0.44
C HIS A 60 -1.22 5.11 -1.24
N LEU A 61 -0.01 5.50 -1.65
CA LEU A 61 0.94 4.61 -2.33
C LEU A 61 1.29 3.40 -1.45
N GLY A 62 1.54 3.63 -0.16
CA GLY A 62 1.86 2.56 0.78
C GLY A 62 0.73 1.56 1.00
N LEU A 63 -0.51 2.06 1.07
CA LEU A 63 -1.70 1.20 1.11
C LEU A 63 -1.88 0.42 -0.20
N ALA A 64 -1.79 1.10 -1.34
CA ALA A 64 -1.86 0.47 -2.66
C ALA A 64 -0.83 -0.65 -2.82
N PHE A 65 0.41 -0.42 -2.36
CA PHE A 65 1.45 -1.44 -2.40
C PHE A 65 1.07 -2.70 -1.63
N GLN A 66 0.55 -2.54 -0.41
CA GLN A 66 0.16 -3.69 0.41
C GLN A 66 -1.07 -4.41 -0.15
N ILE A 67 -2.07 -3.68 -0.65
CA ILE A 67 -3.25 -4.30 -1.29
C ILE A 67 -2.81 -5.10 -2.53
N GLY A 68 -1.91 -4.55 -3.33
CA GLY A 68 -1.33 -5.26 -4.46
C GLY A 68 -0.58 -6.52 -4.05
N ASP A 69 0.05 -6.53 -2.87
CA ASP A 69 0.81 -7.69 -2.35
C ASP A 69 -0.13 -8.81 -1.93
N ASP A 70 -1.18 -8.47 -1.20
CA ASP A 70 -2.24 -9.39 -0.78
C ASP A 70 -2.97 -9.99 -2.00
N ILE A 71 -3.18 -9.20 -3.06
CA ILE A 71 -3.75 -9.71 -4.32
C ILE A 71 -2.79 -10.72 -4.96
N LEU A 72 -1.51 -10.36 -5.10
CA LEU A 72 -0.50 -11.22 -5.69
C LEU A 72 -0.34 -12.53 -4.91
N ASP A 73 -0.41 -12.53 -3.57
CA ASP A 73 -0.34 -13.75 -2.75
C ASP A 73 -1.43 -14.79 -3.09
N VAL A 74 -2.52 -14.36 -3.74
CA VAL A 74 -3.64 -15.22 -4.13
C VAL A 74 -3.71 -15.50 -5.63
N VAL A 75 -3.40 -14.51 -6.48
CA VAL A 75 -3.59 -14.61 -7.94
C VAL A 75 -2.29 -14.68 -8.75
N GLY A 76 -1.14 -14.49 -8.10
CA GLY A 76 0.15 -14.48 -8.75
C GLY A 76 0.64 -15.87 -9.16
N ASP A 77 1.84 -15.92 -9.70
CA ASP A 77 2.56 -17.15 -10.02
C ASP A 77 3.59 -17.43 -8.91
N GLU A 78 3.64 -18.65 -8.38
CA GLU A 78 4.59 -19.05 -7.32
C GLU A 78 6.04 -18.80 -7.75
N GLU A 79 6.37 -19.05 -9.03
CA GLU A 79 7.71 -18.83 -9.56
C GLU A 79 8.08 -17.34 -9.61
N ALA A 80 7.10 -16.44 -9.81
CA ALA A 80 7.33 -15.00 -9.88
C ALA A 80 7.42 -14.34 -8.49
N LEU A 81 6.71 -14.88 -7.49
CA LEU A 81 6.63 -14.30 -6.15
C LEU A 81 7.70 -14.82 -5.18
N GLY A 82 8.34 -15.96 -5.50
CA GLY A 82 9.35 -16.58 -4.63
C GLY A 82 8.82 -17.06 -3.27
N LYS A 83 7.49 -17.15 -3.11
CA LYS A 83 6.77 -17.68 -1.93
C LYS A 83 5.58 -18.55 -2.37
N THR A 84 5.17 -19.49 -1.52
CA THR A 84 3.99 -20.35 -1.76
C THR A 84 2.71 -19.52 -1.76
N ILE A 85 1.87 -19.67 -2.79
CA ILE A 85 0.59 -18.97 -2.91
C ILE A 85 -0.34 -19.39 -1.77
N GLY A 86 -1.10 -18.43 -1.23
CA GLY A 86 -2.10 -18.69 -0.19
C GLY A 86 -1.52 -18.97 1.19
N SER A 87 -0.25 -18.60 1.43
CA SER A 87 0.38 -18.70 2.74
C SER A 87 -0.39 -17.92 3.81
N ASP A 88 -0.97 -16.77 3.44
CA ASP A 88 -1.76 -15.95 4.35
C ASP A 88 -3.08 -16.61 4.75
N LEU A 89 -3.71 -17.34 3.82
CA LEU A 89 -4.92 -18.10 4.10
C LEU A 89 -4.64 -19.26 5.07
N ALA A 90 -3.51 -19.95 4.88
CA ALA A 90 -3.07 -21.03 5.77
C ALA A 90 -2.78 -20.53 7.19
N ASN A 91 -2.24 -19.31 7.32
CA ASN A 91 -1.92 -18.67 8.59
C ASN A 91 -3.09 -17.91 9.23
N LYS A 92 -4.30 -17.96 8.63
CA LYS A 92 -5.48 -17.20 9.08
C LYS A 92 -5.18 -15.70 9.24
N LYS A 93 -4.37 -15.14 8.34
CA LYS A 93 -4.07 -13.71 8.32
C LYS A 93 -5.25 -12.91 7.80
N ASN A 94 -5.37 -11.70 8.34
CA ASN A 94 -6.26 -10.70 7.79
C ASN A 94 -5.55 -10.04 6.61
N THR A 95 -6.13 -10.16 5.42
CA THR A 95 -5.63 -9.57 4.18
C THR A 95 -6.76 -8.82 3.50
N TYR A 96 -6.44 -7.90 2.60
CA TYR A 96 -7.47 -7.21 1.83
C TYR A 96 -8.31 -8.20 1.02
N VAL A 97 -7.69 -9.27 0.51
CA VAL A 97 -8.40 -10.33 -0.23
C VAL A 97 -9.30 -11.14 0.70
N SER A 98 -8.88 -11.46 1.93
CA SER A 98 -9.73 -12.22 2.85
C SER A 98 -10.95 -11.41 3.33
N LEU A 99 -10.81 -10.09 3.47
CA LEU A 99 -11.90 -9.20 3.90
C LEU A 99 -12.82 -8.75 2.76
N LEU A 100 -12.28 -8.46 1.58
CA LEU A 100 -13.02 -7.84 0.46
C LEU A 100 -13.26 -8.76 -0.73
N ARG A 101 -12.66 -9.96 -0.71
CA ARG A 101 -12.49 -10.82 -1.90
C ARG A 101 -11.60 -10.15 -2.95
N VAL A 102 -11.19 -10.93 -3.95
CA VAL A 102 -10.25 -10.47 -4.99
C VAL A 102 -10.78 -9.24 -5.73
N ASP A 103 -12.04 -9.24 -6.13
CA ASP A 103 -12.62 -8.12 -6.87
C ASP A 103 -12.71 -6.85 -6.02
N GLY A 104 -13.14 -6.97 -4.76
CA GLY A 104 -13.17 -5.83 -3.83
C GLY A 104 -11.78 -5.30 -3.48
N ALA A 105 -10.78 -6.18 -3.38
CA ALA A 105 -9.39 -5.76 -3.19
C ALA A 105 -8.85 -5.01 -4.43
N LYS A 106 -9.17 -5.45 -5.66
CA LYS A 106 -8.81 -4.75 -6.89
C LYS A 106 -9.47 -3.36 -6.98
N GLU A 107 -10.75 -3.26 -6.63
CA GLU A 107 -11.44 -1.97 -6.56
C GLU A 107 -10.79 -1.04 -5.53
N LYS A 108 -10.45 -1.57 -4.35
CA LYS A 108 -9.76 -0.82 -3.30
C LYS A 108 -8.37 -0.36 -3.74
N LEU A 109 -7.60 -1.21 -4.42
CA LEU A 109 -6.30 -0.86 -5.01
C LEU A 109 -6.44 0.33 -5.98
N ALA A 110 -7.40 0.25 -6.90
CA ALA A 110 -7.65 1.31 -7.86
C ALA A 110 -8.10 2.62 -7.20
N GLN A 111 -8.86 2.53 -6.11
CA GLN A 111 -9.21 3.70 -5.31
C GLN A 111 -7.98 4.36 -4.68
N GLU A 112 -7.09 3.59 -4.04
CA GLU A 112 -5.88 4.14 -3.41
C GLU A 112 -4.93 4.75 -4.44
N VAL A 113 -4.75 4.10 -5.60
CA VAL A 113 -3.94 4.65 -6.70
C VAL A 113 -4.53 5.95 -7.25
N LYS A 114 -5.86 6.00 -7.42
CA LYS A 114 -6.54 7.24 -7.81
C LYS A 114 -6.34 8.37 -6.81
N GLN A 115 -6.39 8.08 -5.50
CA GLN A 115 -6.13 9.09 -4.46
C GLN A 115 -4.68 9.55 -4.47
N ALA A 116 -3.72 8.64 -4.66
CA ALA A 116 -2.32 8.99 -4.81
C ALA A 116 -2.11 9.98 -5.98
N LEU A 117 -2.67 9.67 -7.16
CA LEU A 117 -2.60 10.54 -8.34
C LEU A 117 -3.29 11.89 -8.13
N ALA A 118 -4.42 11.92 -7.42
CA ALA A 118 -5.12 13.17 -7.11
C ALA A 118 -4.25 14.12 -6.26
N ASN A 119 -3.50 13.59 -5.28
CA ASN A 119 -2.58 14.39 -4.47
C ASN A 119 -1.39 14.92 -5.29
N LEU A 120 -0.87 14.14 -6.25
CA LEU A 120 0.19 14.63 -7.15
C LEU A 120 -0.31 15.71 -8.11
N LYS A 121 -1.59 15.62 -8.52
CA LYS A 121 -2.21 16.60 -9.41
C LYS A 121 -2.29 18.00 -8.79
N GLU A 122 -2.41 18.10 -7.46
CA GLU A 122 -2.33 19.39 -6.76
C GLU A 122 -0.99 20.11 -7.00
N LEU A 123 0.06 19.35 -7.33
CA LEU A 123 1.41 19.84 -7.61
C LEU A 123 1.73 19.89 -9.12
N GLY A 124 0.87 19.34 -9.98
CA GLY A 124 1.13 19.15 -11.41
C GLY A 124 2.17 18.07 -11.71
N PHE A 125 2.32 17.07 -10.84
CA PHE A 125 3.34 16.01 -10.93
C PHE A 125 2.77 14.63 -11.33
N GLU A 126 1.49 14.55 -11.67
CA GLU A 126 0.78 13.28 -11.95
C GLU A 126 1.27 12.55 -13.21
N ASP A 127 1.88 13.27 -14.15
CA ASP A 127 2.41 12.72 -15.40
C ASP A 127 3.92 12.38 -15.29
N GLY A 128 4.52 12.58 -14.12
CA GLY A 128 5.92 12.25 -13.85
C GLY A 128 6.14 10.85 -13.28
N LEU A 129 7.39 10.57 -12.90
CA LEU A 129 7.83 9.28 -12.36
C LEU A 129 7.02 8.81 -11.14
N LEU A 130 6.59 9.73 -10.26
CA LEU A 130 5.75 9.39 -9.11
C LEU A 130 4.36 8.92 -9.54
N GLY A 131 3.77 9.56 -10.55
CA GLY A 131 2.51 9.11 -11.12
C GLY A 131 2.63 7.75 -11.81
N ASP A 132 3.73 7.53 -12.52
CA ASP A 132 4.02 6.23 -13.15
C ASP A 132 4.18 5.12 -12.12
N LEU A 133 4.86 5.40 -11.00
CA LEU A 133 5.01 4.45 -9.89
C LEU A 133 3.66 4.08 -9.29
N ALA A 134 2.75 5.04 -9.07
CA ALA A 134 1.41 4.75 -8.57
C ALA A 134 0.62 3.87 -9.56
N ARG A 135 0.64 4.21 -10.85
CA ARG A 135 -0.02 3.42 -11.91
C ARG A 135 0.58 2.03 -12.08
N TYR A 136 1.88 1.87 -11.81
CA TYR A 136 2.54 0.58 -11.86
C TYR A 136 1.96 -0.40 -10.84
N LEU A 137 1.56 0.06 -9.64
CA LEU A 137 1.02 -0.82 -8.60
C LEU A 137 -0.28 -1.55 -9.02
N GLU A 138 -1.09 -0.99 -9.92
CA GLU A 138 -2.27 -1.69 -10.45
C GLU A 138 -1.92 -2.81 -11.44
N LYS A 139 -0.76 -2.71 -12.08
CA LYS A 139 -0.36 -3.58 -13.20
C LYS A 139 0.77 -4.54 -12.84
N ARG A 140 1.35 -4.40 -11.65
CA ARG A 140 2.49 -5.21 -11.22
C ARG A 140 2.12 -6.69 -11.18
N THR A 141 3.07 -7.53 -11.55
CA THR A 141 2.91 -8.99 -11.59
C THR A 141 3.80 -9.72 -10.59
N HIS A 142 4.58 -8.96 -9.82
CA HIS A 142 5.52 -9.39 -8.78
C HIS A 142 5.69 -8.28 -7.75
#